data_AF-A0A968BP59-F1
#
_entry.id   AF-A0A968BP59-F1
#
_cell.length_a   1.000
_cell.length_b   1.000
_cell.length_c   1.000
_cell.angle_alpha   90.00
_cell.angle_beta   90.00
_cell.angle_gamma   90.00
#
_symmetry.space_group_name_H-M   'P 1'
#
loop_
_entity.id
_entity.type
_entity.pdbx_description
1 polymer ?
#
loop_
_entity_poly.entity_id
_entity_poly.type
_entity_poly.pdbx_seq_one_letter_code
_entity_poly.pdbx_strand_id
1 'polypeptide(L)'
;DAPLYEDSERNKLDLINDPLEITGDTSSEFQAPEGLHAPVSGFGLVWRGDIAQSPGFHEQLGWGLAPEFGYDAILQCDNAAPSGGRSWQTCYLKGPDDEVIMLHPLGGWQL
;
A
#
# COMPACT_ATOMS: atom_id res chain seq x y z
N ASP A 1 -5.60 18.76 39.66
CA ASP A 1 -4.53 18.26 38.79
C ASP A 1 -4.43 16.75 38.89
N ALA A 2 -5.07 16.04 37.94
CA ALA A 2 -4.88 14.60 37.79
C ALA A 2 -3.67 14.37 36.89
N PRO A 3 -2.75 13.45 37.21
CA PRO A 3 -1.59 13.19 36.37
C PRO A 3 -2.08 12.61 35.04
N LEU A 4 -1.63 13.21 33.94
CA LEU A 4 -1.72 12.60 32.62
C LEU A 4 -0.90 11.32 32.70
N TYR A 5 -1.58 10.16 32.74
CA TYR A 5 -0.92 8.88 32.52
C TYR A 5 -0.14 9.00 31.21
N GLU A 6 1.19 8.92 31.29
CA GLU A 6 2.06 8.69 30.14
C GLU A 6 1.70 7.31 29.61
N ASP A 7 0.75 7.34 28.69
CA ASP A 7 0.22 6.17 28.02
C ASP A 7 1.27 5.76 26.98
N SER A 8 2.23 4.93 27.40
CA SER A 8 3.33 4.43 26.58
C SER A 8 2.86 3.73 25.30
N GLU A 9 1.57 3.41 25.21
CA GLU A 9 0.87 2.88 24.04
C GLU A 9 0.64 3.93 22.93
N ARG A 10 0.59 5.23 23.24
CA ARG A 10 0.26 6.27 22.23
C ARG A 10 1.36 6.53 21.21
N ASN A 11 2.60 6.16 21.51
CA ASN A 11 3.76 6.40 20.66
C ASN A 11 4.40 5.08 20.19
N LYS A 12 3.59 4.04 19.99
CA LYS A 12 4.09 2.76 19.47
C LYS A 12 4.24 2.87 17.95
N LEU A 13 5.48 2.89 17.48
CA LEU A 13 5.79 2.75 16.07
C LEU A 13 5.67 1.26 15.71
N ASP A 14 4.57 0.86 15.10
CA ASP A 14 4.42 -0.48 14.57
C ASP A 14 5.20 -0.59 13.25
N LEU A 15 6.35 -1.29 13.30
CA LEU A 15 7.11 -1.70 12.13
C LEU A 15 6.42 -2.92 11.52
N ILE A 16 5.66 -2.69 10.45
CA ILE A 16 5.10 -3.74 9.60
C ILE A 16 6.19 -4.13 8.60
N ASN A 17 6.78 -5.31 8.77
CA ASN A 17 7.68 -5.87 7.76
C ASN A 17 6.87 -6.40 6.57
N ASP A 18 7.43 -6.19 5.39
CA ASP A 18 6.83 -6.38 4.06
C ASP A 18 5.83 -7.56 4.01
N PRO A 19 4.53 -7.28 3.82
CA PRO A 19 3.46 -8.26 3.93
C PRO A 19 3.38 -9.20 2.71
N LEU A 20 4.26 -9.07 1.72
CA LEU A 20 4.22 -9.88 0.51
C LEU A 20 4.91 -11.24 0.73
N GLU A 21 4.15 -12.31 0.54
CA GLU A 21 4.71 -13.67 0.50
C GLU A 21 5.27 -13.94 -0.89
N ILE A 22 6.56 -13.61 -1.08
CA ILE A 22 7.26 -13.76 -2.35
C ILE A 22 7.44 -15.23 -2.70
N THR A 23 6.93 -15.65 -3.85
CA THR A 23 7.01 -17.03 -4.35
C THR A 23 8.09 -17.21 -5.42
N GLY A 24 8.54 -16.12 -6.04
CA GLY A 24 9.59 -16.14 -7.06
C GLY A 24 10.04 -14.74 -7.47
N ASP A 25 10.91 -14.67 -8.48
CA ASP A 25 11.26 -13.43 -9.18
C ASP A 25 11.41 -13.72 -10.67
N THR A 26 10.41 -13.32 -11.44
CA THR A 26 10.36 -13.48 -12.91
C THR A 26 10.75 -12.20 -13.64
N SER A 27 11.34 -11.21 -12.96
CA SER A 27 11.66 -9.89 -13.54
C SER A 27 12.46 -9.96 -14.85
N SER A 28 13.36 -10.94 -15.00
CA SER A 28 14.16 -11.13 -16.21
C SER A 28 13.35 -11.52 -17.46
N GLU A 29 12.15 -12.05 -17.26
CA GLU A 29 11.25 -12.48 -18.35
C GLU A 29 10.41 -11.31 -18.91
N PHE A 30 10.38 -10.18 -18.22
CA PHE A 30 9.56 -9.02 -18.58
C PHE A 30 10.43 -7.85 -19.05
N GLN A 31 10.71 -7.82 -20.36
CA GLN A 31 11.37 -6.70 -21.01
C GLN A 31 10.34 -5.74 -21.59
N ALA A 32 10.32 -4.50 -21.08
CA ALA A 32 9.44 -3.47 -21.57
C ALA A 32 9.75 -3.09 -23.03
N PRO A 33 8.73 -2.89 -23.88
CA PRO A 33 8.91 -2.31 -25.21
C PRO A 33 9.49 -0.89 -25.17
N GLU A 34 9.97 -0.41 -26.32
CA GLU A 34 10.51 0.94 -26.44
C GLU A 34 9.50 2.01 -25.99
N GLY A 35 9.93 2.91 -25.11
CA GLY A 35 9.10 3.99 -24.56
C GLY A 35 8.16 3.56 -23.42
N LEU A 36 8.21 2.32 -22.97
CA LEU A 36 7.42 1.80 -21.85
C LEU A 36 8.33 1.31 -20.72
N HIS A 37 7.73 1.09 -19.54
CA HIS A 37 8.46 0.75 -18.33
C HIS A 37 7.89 -0.47 -17.62
N ALA A 38 8.79 -1.37 -17.20
CA ALA A 38 8.46 -2.47 -16.31
C ALA A 38 8.58 -2.01 -14.85
N PRO A 39 7.62 -2.32 -13.98
CA PRO A 39 7.75 -2.09 -12.55
C PRO A 39 8.81 -3.01 -11.94
N VAL A 40 9.60 -2.48 -11.01
CA VAL A 40 10.82 -3.09 -10.47
C VAL A 40 10.75 -3.44 -8.98
N SER A 41 9.90 -2.78 -8.19
CA SER A 41 9.82 -3.01 -6.73
C SER A 41 8.71 -4.01 -6.34
N GLY A 42 8.18 -3.91 -5.12
CA GLY A 42 7.07 -4.74 -4.62
C GLY A 42 5.83 -4.70 -5.51
N PHE A 43 5.52 -3.56 -6.13
CA PHE A 43 4.46 -3.50 -7.15
C PHE A 43 4.78 -4.39 -8.36
N GLY A 44 6.05 -4.45 -8.78
CA GLY A 44 6.49 -5.34 -9.84
C GLY A 44 6.25 -6.81 -9.54
N LEU A 45 6.45 -7.24 -8.29
CA LEU A 45 6.15 -8.61 -7.85
C LEU A 45 4.64 -8.92 -7.96
N VAL A 46 3.78 -7.99 -7.50
CA VAL A 46 2.32 -8.13 -7.63
C VAL A 46 1.89 -8.18 -9.10
N TRP A 47 2.45 -7.28 -9.92
CA TRP A 47 2.14 -7.13 -11.34
C TRP A 47 2.52 -8.37 -12.16
N ARG A 48 3.63 -9.05 -11.83
CA ARG A 48 4.02 -10.33 -12.47
C ARG A 48 3.32 -11.56 -11.90
N GLY A 49 2.83 -11.49 -10.65
CA GLY A 49 2.27 -12.66 -9.94
C GLY A 49 3.33 -13.45 -9.17
N ASP A 50 4.44 -12.80 -8.81
CA ASP A 50 5.56 -13.37 -8.06
C ASP A 50 5.29 -13.46 -6.54
N ILE A 51 4.03 -13.36 -6.13
CA ILE A 51 3.60 -13.45 -4.73
C ILE A 51 2.40 -14.40 -4.59
N ALA A 52 2.26 -15.05 -3.43
CA ALA A 52 1.25 -16.08 -3.21
C ALA A 52 -0.20 -15.58 -3.41
N GLN A 53 -0.45 -14.30 -3.11
CA GLN A 53 -1.79 -13.69 -3.13
C GLN A 53 -2.12 -12.98 -4.46
N SER A 54 -1.21 -12.97 -5.44
CA SER A 54 -1.44 -12.30 -6.73
C SER A 54 -1.44 -13.29 -7.87
N PRO A 55 -2.48 -13.32 -8.72
CA PRO A 55 -2.45 -14.06 -9.98
C PRO A 55 -1.59 -13.37 -11.06
N GLY A 56 -1.05 -12.19 -10.79
CA GLY A 56 -0.43 -11.32 -11.79
C GLY A 56 -1.46 -10.46 -12.52
N PHE A 57 -1.05 -9.24 -12.88
CA PHE A 57 -1.93 -8.23 -13.50
C PHE A 57 -1.34 -7.61 -14.76
N HIS A 58 -0.18 -8.07 -15.23
CA HIS A 58 0.47 -7.56 -16.44
C HIS A 58 -0.47 -7.48 -17.65
N GLU A 59 -1.23 -8.55 -17.93
CA GLU A 59 -2.13 -8.56 -19.09
C GLU A 59 -3.29 -7.56 -18.98
N GLN A 60 -3.69 -7.20 -17.76
CA GLN A 60 -4.81 -6.30 -17.50
C GLN A 60 -4.37 -4.83 -17.46
N LEU A 61 -3.23 -4.55 -16.85
CA LEU A 61 -2.72 -3.20 -16.64
C LEU A 61 -1.77 -2.75 -17.76
N GLY A 62 -1.12 -3.69 -18.45
CA GLY A 62 -0.08 -3.41 -19.43
C GLY A 62 1.20 -2.89 -18.79
N TRP A 63 1.99 -2.16 -19.58
CA TRP A 63 3.26 -1.56 -19.17
C TRP A 63 3.05 -0.16 -18.60
N GLY A 64 3.98 0.27 -17.74
CA GLY A 64 4.01 1.64 -17.23
C GLY A 64 4.33 2.65 -18.33
N LEU A 65 3.67 3.80 -18.27
CA LEU A 65 3.91 4.95 -19.16
C LEU A 65 5.03 5.86 -18.64
N ALA A 66 5.49 5.63 -17.40
CA ALA A 66 6.58 6.34 -16.76
C ALA A 66 7.36 5.36 -15.86
N PRO A 67 8.63 5.66 -15.53
CA PRO A 67 9.39 4.88 -14.56
C PRO A 67 8.68 4.82 -13.20
N GLU A 68 8.79 3.68 -12.54
CA GLU A 68 8.39 3.56 -11.15
C GLU A 68 9.26 4.47 -10.27
N PHE A 69 8.64 5.13 -9.29
CA PHE A 69 9.33 5.96 -8.31
C PHE A 69 8.85 5.63 -6.89
N GLY A 70 9.77 5.72 -5.93
CA GLY A 70 9.43 5.63 -4.52
C GLY A 70 8.76 6.92 -4.03
N TYR A 71 7.84 6.78 -3.08
CA TYR A 71 7.18 7.91 -2.45
C TYR A 71 6.98 7.65 -0.96
N ASP A 72 7.22 8.67 -0.13
CA ASP A 72 6.99 8.63 1.30
C ASP A 72 5.59 9.16 1.62
N ALA A 73 4.71 8.26 2.07
CA ALA A 73 3.35 8.60 2.45
C ALA A 73 3.22 8.77 3.97
N ILE A 74 2.42 9.75 4.39
CA ILE A 74 1.89 9.79 5.75
C ILE A 74 0.56 9.04 5.73
N LEU A 75 0.46 7.96 6.51
CA LEU A 75 -0.79 7.25 6.78
C LEU A 75 -1.33 7.68 8.14
N GLN A 76 -2.56 8.18 8.17
CA GLN A 76 -3.27 8.52 9.40
C GLN A 76 -4.64 7.85 9.41
N CYS A 77 -4.93 7.08 10.45
CA CYS A 77 -6.25 6.50 10.66
C CYS A 77 -6.97 7.20 11.80
N ASP A 78 -8.29 7.33 11.69
CA ASP A 78 -9.11 7.74 12.82
C ASP A 78 -9.16 6.63 13.90
N ASN A 79 -9.64 7.01 15.09
CA ASN A 79 -9.80 6.11 16.22
C ASN A 79 -11.26 5.65 16.41
N ALA A 80 -12.03 5.55 15.32
CA ALA A 80 -13.42 5.11 15.39
C ALA A 80 -13.53 3.73 16.04
N ALA A 81 -14.24 3.66 17.16
CA ALA A 81 -14.39 2.41 17.90
C ALA A 81 -15.15 1.36 17.05
N PRO A 82 -14.71 0.09 17.08
CA PRO A 82 -15.44 -0.98 16.42
C PRO A 82 -16.89 -1.05 16.91
N SER A 83 -17.84 -1.25 15.99
CA SER A 83 -19.26 -1.42 16.32
C SER A 83 -19.80 -2.62 15.55
N GLY A 84 -20.52 -3.51 16.24
CA GLY A 84 -21.07 -4.74 15.65
C GLY A 84 -20.00 -5.71 15.12
N GLY A 85 -18.79 -5.71 15.69
CA GLY A 85 -17.68 -6.58 15.29
C GLY A 85 -16.92 -6.14 14.03
N ARG A 86 -17.17 -4.92 13.53
CA ARG A 86 -16.46 -4.34 12.38
C ARG A 86 -15.63 -3.14 12.80
N SER A 87 -14.41 -3.03 12.28
CA SER A 87 -13.64 -1.79 12.34
C SER A 87 -14.28 -0.78 11.38
N TRP A 88 -14.55 0.42 11.88
CA TRP A 88 -15.05 1.55 11.09
C TRP A 88 -13.98 2.60 10.86
N GLN A 89 -12.71 2.23 11.12
CA GLN A 89 -11.60 3.15 10.98
C GLN A 89 -11.45 3.58 9.53
N THR A 90 -11.51 4.88 9.30
CA THR A 90 -11.16 5.48 8.02
C THR A 90 -9.70 5.88 8.09
N CYS A 91 -8.92 5.47 7.10
CA CYS A 91 -7.54 5.89 6.96
C CYS A 91 -7.40 6.91 5.84
N TYR A 92 -6.36 7.73 5.92
CA TYR A 92 -6.04 8.77 4.96
C TYR A 92 -4.56 8.63 4.64
N LEU A 93 -4.23 8.68 3.37
CA LEU A 93 -2.85 8.75 2.92
C LEU A 93 -2.66 10.01 2.08
N LYS A 94 -1.51 10.64 2.23
CA LYS A 94 -1.07 11.65 1.29
C LYS A 94 -0.58 10.95 0.02
N GLY A 95 -1.02 11.41 -1.15
CA GLY A 95 -0.55 10.91 -2.45
C GLY A 95 0.64 11.70 -2.99
N PRO A 96 1.25 11.22 -4.09
CA PRO A 96 2.46 11.80 -4.66
C PRO A 96 2.30 13.24 -5.16
N ASP A 97 1.08 13.68 -5.48
CA ASP A 97 0.75 15.02 -5.99
C ASP A 97 0.09 15.92 -4.92
N ASP A 98 0.40 15.65 -3.64
CA ASP A 98 -0.16 16.33 -2.46
C ASP A 98 -1.68 16.15 -2.25
N GLU A 99 -2.31 15.22 -2.98
CA GLU A 99 -3.69 14.84 -2.75
C GLU A 99 -3.86 14.02 -1.45
N VAL A 100 -5.09 13.96 -0.93
CA VAL A 100 -5.43 13.11 0.23
C VAL A 100 -6.36 12.01 -0.23
N ILE A 101 -5.89 10.77 -0.21
CA ILE A 101 -6.70 9.61 -0.57
C ILE A 101 -7.31 9.02 0.71
N MET A 102 -8.63 8.92 0.74
CA MET A 102 -9.39 8.26 1.80
C MET A 102 -9.51 6.76 1.54
N LEU A 103 -9.15 5.98 2.55
CA LEU A 103 -9.32 4.54 2.67
C LEU A 103 -10.56 4.22 3.49
N HIS A 104 -11.64 3.85 2.81
CA HIS A 104 -12.90 3.50 3.46
C HIS A 104 -12.79 2.14 4.17
N PRO A 105 -13.34 1.96 5.38
CA PRO A 105 -13.28 0.71 6.16
C PRO A 105 -13.85 -0.54 5.46
N LEU A 106 -14.58 -0.36 4.36
CA LEU A 106 -15.16 -1.46 3.57
C LEU A 106 -14.36 -1.78 2.30
N GLY A 107 -13.15 -1.23 2.14
CA GLY A 107 -12.22 -1.60 1.06
C GLY A 107 -12.29 -0.76 -0.20
N GLY A 108 -12.68 0.52 -0.10
CA GLY A 108 -12.70 1.47 -1.22
C GLY A 108 -11.72 2.62 -1.03
N TRP A 109 -11.31 3.24 -2.14
CA TRP A 109 -10.43 4.42 -2.16
C TRP A 109 -11.19 5.61 -2.76
N GLN A 110 -11.04 6.80 -2.18
CA GLN A 110 -11.66 8.03 -2.66
C GLN A 110 -10.63 9.17 -2.67
N LEU A 111 -10.70 10.05 -3.67
CA LEU A 111 -9.93 11.28 -3.78
C LEU A 111 -10.65 12.46 -3.12
#